data_AF-G5JB80-F1
#
_entry.id   AF-G5JB80-F1
#
_cell.length_a   1.000
_cell.length_b   1.000
_cell.length_c   1.000
_cell.angle_alpha   90.00
_cell.angle_beta   90.00
_cell.angle_gamma   90.00
#
_symmetry.space_group_name_H-M   'P 1'
#
loop_
_entity.id
_entity.type
_entity.pdbx_description
1 polymer ?
#
loop_
_entity_poly.entity_id
_entity_poly.type
_entity_poly.pdbx_seq_one_letter_code
_entity_poly.pdbx_strand_id
1 'polypeptide(L)'
;MANGTSLTDLPLVILVNEWSASASEILAGALKENGRATVVGTSTYGKGTVQSVHNLSDGSGLAVTIARYYPPSGTDINQKGISPNVYLELTMEQAVRLKNDPSLMGTNADPQYTRAVSILKGRTQPISAPATPKPVGLRWEELQETLKDPDPRWERMQETVN
;
A
#
# COMPACT_ATOMS: atom_id res chain seq x y z
N MET A 1 4.14 -6.98 28.75
CA MET A 1 4.03 -8.08 27.76
C MET A 1 2.62 -8.08 27.21
N ALA A 2 2.41 -8.36 25.92
CA ALA A 2 1.06 -8.55 25.37
C ALA A 2 0.47 -9.87 25.91
N ASN A 3 -0.78 -9.86 26.36
CA ASN A 3 -1.48 -11.01 26.95
C ASN A 3 -2.56 -11.61 26.03
N GLY A 4 -2.61 -11.19 24.76
CA GLY A 4 -3.58 -11.67 23.78
C GLY A 4 -4.99 -11.06 23.88
N THR A 5 -5.23 -10.13 24.80
CA THR A 5 -6.53 -9.43 24.90
C THR A 5 -6.48 -8.05 24.26
N SER A 6 -7.52 -7.65 23.54
CA SER A 6 -7.69 -6.28 23.06
C SER A 6 -7.84 -5.32 24.23
N LEU A 7 -7.21 -4.15 24.15
CA LEU A 7 -7.44 -3.07 25.13
C LEU A 7 -8.85 -2.48 24.99
N THR A 8 -9.42 -2.55 23.79
CA THR A 8 -10.75 -2.04 23.45
C THR A 8 -11.27 -2.77 22.22
N ASP A 9 -12.59 -2.93 22.17
CA ASP A 9 -13.32 -3.50 21.03
C ASP A 9 -13.93 -2.41 20.12
N LEU A 10 -13.58 -1.14 20.35
CA LEU A 10 -13.99 -0.06 19.47
C LEU A 10 -13.46 -0.29 18.04
N PRO A 11 -14.26 0.04 17.00
CA PRO A 11 -13.84 -0.05 15.61
C PRO A 11 -12.53 0.70 15.37
N LEU A 12 -11.64 0.11 14.59
CA LEU A 12 -10.33 0.69 14.29
C LEU A 12 -10.09 0.67 12.78
N VAL A 13 -9.69 1.83 12.27
CA VAL A 13 -9.22 2.00 10.90
C VAL A 13 -7.80 2.56 10.96
N ILE A 14 -6.90 2.02 10.15
CA ILE A 14 -5.55 2.54 9.99
C ILE A 14 -5.35 3.03 8.55
N LEU A 15 -4.72 4.19 8.41
CA LEU A 15 -4.32 4.75 7.12
C LEU A 15 -2.86 4.39 6.86
N VAL A 16 -2.58 3.89 5.67
CA VAL A 16 -1.23 3.52 5.22
C VAL A 16 -0.97 4.03 3.81
N ASN A 17 0.31 4.13 3.45
CA ASN A 17 0.73 4.54 2.12
C ASN A 17 2.07 3.88 1.74
N GLU A 18 2.59 4.21 0.55
CA GLU A 18 3.86 3.72 0.03
C GLU A 18 5.09 4.12 0.86
N TRP A 19 4.94 5.09 1.77
CA TRP A 19 5.98 5.52 2.72
C TRP A 19 5.88 4.82 4.08
N SER A 20 4.82 4.06 4.32
CA SER A 20 4.67 3.25 5.52
C SER A 20 5.65 2.07 5.42
N ALA A 21 6.69 2.07 6.26
CA ALA A 21 7.77 1.10 6.16
C ALA A 21 8.16 0.53 7.55
N SER A 22 8.81 -0.64 7.55
CA SER A 22 9.40 -1.24 8.75
C SER A 22 8.37 -1.52 9.85
N ALA A 23 8.56 -1.03 11.07
CA ALA A 23 7.67 -1.30 12.21
C ALA A 23 6.19 -0.98 11.93
N SER A 24 5.91 0.04 11.11
CA SER A 24 4.54 0.39 10.71
C SER A 24 3.88 -0.72 9.88
N GLU A 25 4.65 -1.44 9.06
CA GLU A 25 4.15 -2.55 8.25
C GLU A 25 3.84 -3.76 9.12
N ILE A 26 4.68 -4.03 10.12
CA ILE A 26 4.45 -5.10 11.10
C ILE A 26 3.16 -4.83 11.87
N LEU A 27 2.99 -3.58 12.33
CA LEU A 27 1.78 -3.16 13.04
C LEU A 27 0.55 -3.28 12.15
N ALA A 28 0.61 -2.77 10.91
CA ALA A 28 -0.50 -2.84 9.97
C ALA A 28 -0.87 -4.28 9.61
N GLY A 29 0.12 -5.13 9.32
CA GLY A 29 -0.08 -6.54 9.02
C GLY A 29 -0.68 -7.30 10.20
N ALA A 30 -0.14 -7.12 11.41
CA ALA A 30 -0.64 -7.77 12.61
C ALA A 30 -2.10 -7.36 12.93
N LEU A 31 -2.42 -6.07 12.84
CA LEU A 31 -3.79 -5.59 13.08
C LEU A 31 -4.77 -6.07 12.02
N LYS A 32 -4.34 -6.07 10.74
CA LYS A 32 -5.15 -6.55 9.61
C LYS A 32 -5.47 -8.03 9.73
N GLU A 33 -4.45 -8.86 9.91
CA GLU A 33 -4.60 -10.32 9.84
C GLU A 33 -5.27 -10.91 11.09
N ASN A 34 -5.19 -10.23 12.24
CA ASN A 34 -5.99 -10.58 13.41
C ASN A 34 -7.44 -10.04 13.33
N GLY A 35 -7.84 -9.43 12.21
CA GLY A 35 -9.17 -8.83 12.05
C GLY A 35 -9.45 -7.67 13.00
N ARG A 36 -8.41 -7.08 13.60
CA ARG A 36 -8.54 -6.01 14.59
C ARG A 36 -8.77 -4.65 13.95
N ALA A 37 -8.21 -4.39 12.78
CA ALA A 37 -8.35 -3.11 12.09
C ALA A 37 -8.61 -3.28 10.59
N THR A 38 -9.38 -2.35 10.03
CA THR A 38 -9.46 -2.18 8.57
C THR A 38 -8.33 -1.26 8.12
N VAL A 39 -7.53 -1.71 7.17
CA VAL A 39 -6.43 -0.95 6.56
C VAL A 39 -6.92 -0.24 5.30
N VAL A 40 -6.67 1.06 5.20
CA VAL A 40 -7.11 1.90 4.07
C VAL A 40 -5.90 2.67 3.51
N GLY A 41 -5.83 2.83 2.19
CA GLY A 41 -4.82 3.64 1.51
C GLY A 41 -4.17 2.89 0.35
N THR A 42 -2.85 2.95 0.22
CA THR A 42 -2.09 2.22 -0.81
C THR A 42 -1.23 1.10 -0.20
N SER A 43 -0.60 0.26 -1.02
CA SER A 43 0.34 -0.75 -0.52
C SER A 43 1.51 -0.09 0.21
N THR A 44 1.93 -0.70 1.32
CA THR A 44 3.09 -0.21 2.09
C THR A 44 4.41 -0.46 1.36
N TYR A 45 5.50 0.11 1.87
CA TYR A 45 6.80 0.14 1.18
C TYR A 45 7.40 -1.23 0.87
N GLY A 46 7.24 -2.21 1.77
CA GLY A 46 7.85 -3.53 1.66
C GLY A 46 9.23 -3.65 2.32
N LYS A 47 9.50 -2.92 3.40
CA LYS A 47 10.74 -3.08 4.17
C LYS A 47 10.57 -4.20 5.21
N GLY A 48 10.53 -5.43 4.72
CA GLY A 48 10.36 -6.65 5.53
C GLY A 48 11.61 -7.16 6.24
N THR A 49 12.63 -6.31 6.45
CA THR A 49 13.94 -6.74 6.98
C THR A 49 14.38 -5.95 8.20
N VAL A 50 15.16 -6.60 9.06
CA VAL A 50 15.88 -6.00 10.19
C VAL A 50 17.32 -5.81 9.76
N GLN A 51 17.84 -4.60 9.95
CA GLN A 51 19.25 -4.31 9.74
C GLN A 51 19.92 -3.97 11.07
N SER A 52 21.13 -4.50 11.26
CA SER A 52 22.04 -4.12 12.34
C SER A 52 23.22 -3.35 11.75
N VAL A 53 23.67 -2.31 12.44
CA VAL A 53 24.83 -1.53 12.03
C VAL A 53 26.06 -2.02 12.79
N HIS A 54 27.08 -2.44 12.04
CA HIS A 54 28.38 -2.84 12.57
C HIS A 54 29.39 -1.74 12.30
N ASN A 55 30.03 -1.21 13.34
CA ASN A 55 31.05 -0.19 13.19
C ASN A 55 32.36 -0.80 12.68
N LEU A 56 33.06 -0.07 11.81
CA LEU A 56 34.36 -0.43 11.25
C LEU A 56 35.48 0.40 11.91
N SER A 57 36.73 -0.07 11.79
CA SER A 57 37.89 0.52 12.48
C SER A 57 38.24 1.94 12.03
N ASP A 58 37.79 2.34 10.84
CA ASP A 58 37.98 3.68 10.26
C ASP A 58 36.86 4.66 10.63
N GLY A 59 35.89 4.25 11.47
CA GLY A 59 34.74 5.06 11.87
C GLY A 59 33.54 4.99 10.92
N SER A 60 33.63 4.23 9.82
CA SER A 60 32.48 3.92 8.97
C SER A 60 31.60 2.81 9.57
N GLY A 61 30.46 2.50 8.93
CA GLY A 61 29.52 1.49 9.40
C GLY A 61 28.95 0.61 8.28
N LEU A 62 28.75 -0.67 8.58
CA LEU A 62 28.15 -1.65 7.69
C LEU A 62 26.75 -2.04 8.18
N ALA A 63 25.72 -1.75 7.39
CA ALA A 63 24.37 -2.21 7.67
C ALA A 63 24.18 -3.64 7.12
N VAL A 64 24.00 -4.60 8.02
CA VAL A 64 23.80 -6.02 7.68
C VAL A 64 22.36 -6.42 7.97
N THR A 65 21.70 -7.06 7.00
CA THR A 65 20.39 -7.67 7.21
C THR A 65 20.54 -8.91 8.08
N ILE A 66 19.90 -8.90 9.26
CA ILE A 66 20.04 -9.99 10.25
C ILE A 66 18.74 -10.79 10.45
N ALA A 67 17.60 -10.26 10.00
CA ALA A 67 16.32 -10.96 10.12
C ALA A 67 15.29 -10.43 9.10
N ARG A 68 14.20 -11.18 8.98
CA ARG A 68 12.99 -10.80 8.24
C ARG A 68 11.80 -10.73 9.18
N TYR A 69 10.88 -9.83 8.88
CA TYR A 69 9.60 -9.75 9.55
C TYR A 69 8.52 -10.41 8.72
N TYR A 70 7.67 -11.15 9.40
CA TYR A 70 6.50 -11.81 8.83
C TYR A 70 5.26 -11.40 9.62
N PRO A 71 4.16 -11.05 8.94
CA PRO A 71 2.85 -10.95 9.59
C PRO A 71 2.36 -12.34 10.03
N PRO A 72 1.32 -12.45 10.86
CA PRO A 72 0.82 -13.73 11.40
C PRO A 72 0.65 -14.86 10.39
N SER A 73 0.29 -14.55 9.15
CA SER A 73 0.13 -15.48 8.03
C SER A 73 1.44 -16.13 7.55
N GLY A 74 2.59 -15.57 7.92
CA GLY A 74 3.90 -15.99 7.39
C GLY A 74 4.21 -15.45 5.98
N THR A 75 3.36 -14.59 5.42
CA THR A 75 3.57 -14.04 4.07
C THR A 75 4.82 -13.16 4.01
N ASP A 76 5.71 -13.36 3.04
CA ASP A 76 6.85 -12.48 2.85
C ASP A 76 6.40 -11.11 2.33
N ILE A 77 6.66 -10.07 3.12
CA ILE A 77 6.31 -8.67 2.80
C ILE A 77 7.49 -7.90 2.20
N ASN A 78 8.69 -8.48 2.16
CA ASN A 78 9.85 -7.79 1.63
C ASN A 78 9.68 -7.49 0.13
N GLN A 79 9.89 -6.22 -0.25
CA GLN A 79 9.66 -5.66 -1.59
C GLN A 79 8.19 -5.70 -2.08
N LYS A 80 7.25 -6.14 -1.23
CA LYS A 80 5.82 -6.27 -1.58
C LYS A 80 4.91 -5.38 -0.75
N GLY A 81 5.25 -5.22 0.53
CA GLY A 81 4.45 -4.51 1.51
C GLY A 81 3.20 -5.27 1.96
N ILE A 82 2.40 -4.59 2.78
CA ILE A 82 1.07 -4.96 3.22
C ILE A 82 0.06 -4.30 2.27
N SER A 83 -0.72 -5.11 1.57
CA SER A 83 -1.84 -4.58 0.80
C SER A 83 -2.96 -4.10 1.74
N PRO A 84 -3.62 -2.96 1.48
CA PRO A 84 -4.73 -2.49 2.30
C PRO A 84 -5.97 -3.38 2.13
N ASN A 85 -6.91 -3.34 3.08
CA ASN A 85 -8.24 -3.94 2.89
C ASN A 85 -9.07 -3.10 1.89
N VAL A 86 -8.89 -1.78 1.94
CA VAL A 86 -9.54 -0.82 1.04
C VAL A 86 -8.47 0.00 0.34
N TYR A 87 -8.25 -0.29 -0.95
CA TYR A 87 -7.37 0.52 -1.77
C TYR A 87 -8.00 1.89 -2.04
N LEU A 88 -7.27 2.95 -1.74
CA LEU A 88 -7.65 4.33 -2.01
C LEU A 88 -6.40 5.18 -2.19
N GLU A 89 -6.11 5.51 -3.44
CA GLU A 89 -5.00 6.39 -3.81
C GLU A 89 -5.52 7.81 -4.04
N LEU A 90 -4.77 8.80 -3.59
CA LEU A 90 -5.09 10.20 -3.85
C LEU A 90 -4.75 10.55 -5.29
N THR A 91 -5.60 11.35 -5.94
CA THR A 91 -5.19 11.96 -7.22
C THR A 91 -4.02 12.92 -6.98
N MET A 92 -3.26 13.22 -8.04
CA MET A 92 -2.14 14.15 -7.93
C MET A 92 -2.59 15.52 -7.40
N GLU A 93 -3.75 16.01 -7.83
CA GLU A 93 -4.31 17.29 -7.37
C GLU A 93 -4.66 17.24 -5.88
N GLN A 94 -5.25 16.14 -5.41
CA GLN A 94 -5.57 15.95 -3.99
C GLN A 94 -4.29 15.86 -3.15
N ALA A 95 -3.30 15.09 -3.60
CA ALA A 95 -2.02 14.94 -2.92
C ALA A 95 -1.27 16.28 -2.82
N VAL A 96 -1.20 17.04 -3.92
CA VAL A 96 -0.58 18.38 -3.94
C VAL A 96 -1.34 19.34 -3.03
N ARG A 97 -2.67 19.30 -3.04
CA ARG A 97 -3.50 20.15 -2.17
C ARG A 97 -3.22 19.88 -0.69
N LEU A 98 -3.22 18.62 -0.27
CA LEU A 98 -2.95 18.24 1.12
C LEU A 98 -1.51 18.54 1.54
N LYS A 99 -0.55 18.40 0.61
CA LYS A 99 0.85 18.78 0.85
C LYS A 99 1.03 20.28 1.05
N ASN A 100 0.35 21.09 0.24
CA ASN A 100 0.46 22.55 0.29
C ASN A 100 -0.31 23.15 1.47
N ASP A 101 -1.38 22.50 1.91
CA ASP A 101 -2.16 22.90 3.09
C ASP A 101 -2.40 21.69 4.02
N PRO A 102 -1.43 21.39 4.91
CA PRO A 102 -1.53 20.29 5.87
C PRO A 102 -2.72 20.40 6.84
N SER A 103 -3.31 21.60 7.01
CA SER A 103 -4.47 21.78 7.89
C SER A 103 -5.73 21.05 7.39
N LEU A 104 -5.72 20.64 6.11
CA LEU A 104 -6.79 19.87 5.49
C LEU A 104 -6.72 18.37 5.82
N MET A 105 -5.57 17.86 6.23
CA MET A 105 -5.43 16.45 6.64
C MET A 105 -6.30 16.15 7.86
N GLY A 106 -7.01 15.02 7.85
CA GLY A 106 -7.92 14.68 8.94
C GLY A 106 -9.24 15.47 8.96
N THR A 107 -9.56 16.18 7.87
CA THR A 107 -10.84 16.88 7.69
C THR A 107 -11.65 16.26 6.56
N ASN A 108 -12.86 16.74 6.32
CA ASN A 108 -13.67 16.31 5.18
C ASN A 108 -13.04 16.64 3.80
N ALA A 109 -11.97 17.46 3.77
CA ALA A 109 -11.21 17.73 2.56
C ALA A 109 -10.19 16.62 2.22
N ASP A 110 -9.91 15.71 3.15
CA ASP A 110 -9.06 14.55 2.95
C ASP A 110 -9.92 13.32 2.61
N PRO A 111 -9.82 12.80 1.36
CA PRO A 111 -10.59 11.63 0.93
C PRO A 111 -10.30 10.37 1.75
N GLN A 112 -9.04 10.16 2.16
CA GLN A 112 -8.65 8.98 2.93
C GLN A 112 -9.21 9.03 4.34
N TYR A 113 -9.12 10.20 5.00
CA TYR A 113 -9.77 10.42 6.28
C TYR A 113 -11.28 10.21 6.21
N THR A 114 -11.94 10.82 5.21
CA THR A 114 -13.39 10.71 5.04
C THR A 114 -13.81 9.24 4.85
N ARG A 115 -13.03 8.49 4.06
CA ARG A 115 -13.25 7.04 3.90
C ARG A 115 -13.10 6.29 5.21
N ALA A 116 -12.05 6.55 5.99
CA ALA A 116 -11.86 5.92 7.29
C ALA A 116 -13.05 6.18 8.24
N VAL A 117 -13.51 7.44 8.32
CA VAL A 117 -14.67 7.81 9.15
C VAL A 117 -15.94 7.11 8.67
N SER A 118 -16.15 6.95 7.36
CA SER A 118 -17.32 6.21 6.83
C SER A 118 -17.32 4.73 7.23
N ILE A 119 -16.14 4.09 7.20
CA ILE A 119 -15.96 2.69 7.62
C ILE A 119 -16.26 2.56 9.11
N LEU A 120 -15.73 3.47 9.93
CA LEU A 120 -16.01 3.50 11.37
C LEU A 120 -17.51 3.67 11.68
N LYS A 121 -18.24 4.43 10.84
CA LYS A 121 -19.69 4.65 10.96
C LYS A 121 -20.55 3.54 10.33
N GLY A 122 -19.95 2.47 9.80
CA GLY A 122 -20.68 1.37 9.17
C GLY A 122 -21.38 1.71 7.85
N ARG A 123 -21.02 2.83 7.19
CA ARG A 123 -21.56 3.21 5.88
C ARG A 123 -20.58 2.79 4.79
N THR A 124 -20.70 1.56 4.30
CA THR A 124 -19.99 1.09 3.10
C THR A 124 -20.64 1.69 1.86
N GLN A 125 -20.08 2.78 1.33
CA GLN A 125 -20.35 3.17 -0.06
C GLN A 125 -19.48 2.31 -0.99
N PRO A 126 -20.02 1.73 -2.07
CA PRO A 126 -19.22 1.10 -3.12
C PRO A 126 -18.18 2.08 -3.62
N ILE A 127 -16.96 1.61 -3.83
CA ILE A 127 -15.89 2.41 -4.41
C ILE A 127 -16.26 2.60 -5.88
N SER A 128 -16.49 3.82 -6.35
CA SER A 128 -16.33 4.09 -7.78
C SER A 128 -14.86 3.82 -8.09
N ALA A 129 -14.59 2.87 -8.99
CA ALA A 129 -13.23 2.48 -9.34
C ALA A 129 -12.35 3.73 -9.56
N PRO A 130 -11.08 3.71 -9.11
CA PRO A 130 -10.15 4.78 -9.47
C PRO A 130 -10.16 4.91 -11.00
N ALA A 131 -10.24 6.14 -11.51
CA ALA A 131 -10.08 6.40 -12.94
C ALA A 131 -8.78 5.70 -13.36
N THR A 132 -8.91 4.71 -14.25
CA THR A 132 -7.77 3.99 -14.82
C THR A 132 -6.70 5.01 -15.19
N PRO A 133 -5.45 4.90 -14.66
CA PRO A 133 -4.37 5.75 -15.11
C PRO A 133 -4.27 5.56 -16.62
N LYS A 134 -4.34 6.66 -17.38
CA LYS A 134 -4.02 6.60 -18.81
C LYS A 134 -2.61 6.04 -18.93
N PRO A 135 -2.38 4.97 -19.72
CA PRO A 135 -1.02 4.53 -20.00
C PRO A 135 -0.28 5.73 -20.60
N VAL A 136 0.83 6.10 -19.97
CA VAL A 136 1.75 7.07 -20.53
C VAL A 136 2.34 6.41 -21.78
N GLY A 137 1.92 6.87 -22.96
CA GLY A 137 2.65 6.62 -24.20
C GLY A 137 1.93 5.99 -25.39
N LEU A 138 0.59 5.84 -25.42
CA LEU A 138 -0.13 5.48 -26.65
C LEU A 138 -1.43 6.27 -26.78
N ARG A 139 -1.73 6.73 -28.00
CA ARG A 139 -2.92 7.53 -28.31
C ARG A 139 -4.14 6.60 -28.31
N TRP A 140 -5.28 7.07 -27.82
CA TRP A 140 -6.49 6.25 -27.62
C TRP A 140 -7.02 5.60 -28.92
N GLU A 141 -6.60 6.12 -30.08
CA GLU A 141 -6.91 5.55 -31.39
C GLU A 141 -6.14 4.24 -31.69
N GLU A 142 -4.91 4.08 -31.20
CA GLU A 142 -4.00 2.95 -31.51
C GLU A 142 -4.40 1.65 -30.78
N LEU A 143 -5.03 1.78 -29.60
CA LEU A 143 -5.52 0.63 -28.82
C LEU A 143 -6.79 0.00 -29.41
N GLN A 144 -7.62 0.77 -30.12
CA GLN A 144 -8.82 0.21 -30.75
C GLN A 144 -8.50 -0.60 -32.02
N GLU A 145 -7.38 -0.29 -32.66
CA GLU A 145 -6.94 -0.96 -33.88
C GLU A 145 -6.26 -2.30 -33.55
N THR A 146 -5.46 -2.33 -32.49
CA THR A 146 -4.81 -3.56 -31.99
C THR A 146 -5.79 -4.59 -31.41
N LEU A 147 -6.93 -4.15 -30.85
CA LEU A 147 -8.00 -5.05 -30.37
C LEU A 147 -8.85 -5.65 -31.48
N LYS A 148 -8.72 -5.15 -32.72
CA LYS A 148 -9.40 -5.71 -33.91
C LYS A 148 -8.50 -6.64 -34.72
N ASP A 149 -7.23 -6.78 -34.35
CA ASP A 149 -6.29 -7.68 -34.99
C ASP A 149 -6.60 -9.14 -34.58
N PRO A 150 -6.98 -10.02 -35.52
CA PRO A 150 -7.25 -11.42 -35.22
C PRO A 150 -5.99 -12.26 -34.93
N ASP A 151 -4.78 -11.73 -35.13
CA ASP A 151 -3.50 -12.35 -34.73
C ASP A 151 -2.58 -11.34 -34.03
N PRO A 152 -2.85 -11.01 -32.75
CA PRO A 152 -2.14 -9.93 -32.10
C PRO A 152 -0.70 -10.34 -31.75
N ARG A 153 0.22 -9.44 -32.12
CA ARG A 153 1.69 -9.60 -32.10
C ARG A 153 2.31 -10.06 -30.77
N TRP A 154 1.59 -9.97 -29.65
CA TRP A 154 2.06 -10.39 -28.32
C TRP A 154 1.96 -11.90 -28.07
N GLU A 155 1.16 -12.66 -28.84
CA GLU A 155 1.15 -14.13 -28.79
C GLU A 155 2.46 -14.72 -29.33
N ARG A 156 3.07 -14.09 -30.33
CA ARG A 156 4.37 -14.50 -30.90
C ARG A 156 5.59 -14.25 -30.01
N MET A 157 5.44 -13.50 -28.92
CA MET A 157 6.55 -13.16 -28.02
C MET A 157 6.75 -14.19 -26.88
N GLN A 158 5.90 -15.21 -26.76
CA GLN A 158 6.04 -16.27 -25.74
C GLN A 158 6.84 -17.50 -26.21
N GLU A 159 7.21 -17.61 -27.49
CA GLU A 159 7.90 -18.80 -28.03
C GLU A 159 9.43 -18.66 -28.21
N THR A 160 10.04 -17.53 -27.83
CA THR A 160 11.50 -17.37 -27.86
C THR A 160 12.08 -17.14 -26.47
N VAL A 161 11.91 -18.13 -25.59
CA VAL A 161 12.82 -18.33 -24.46
C VAL A 161 13.09 -19.83 -24.34
N ASN A 162 14.12 -20.29 -25.07
CA ASN A 162 14.92 -21.48 -24.79
C ASN A 162 16.36 -21.16 -25.17
#